data_AF-A0A2D4J2B2-F1
#
_entry.id   AF-A0A2D4J2B2-F1
#
_cell.length_a   1.000
_cell.length_b   1.000
_cell.length_c   1.000
_cell.angle_alpha   90.00
_cell.angle_beta   90.00
_cell.angle_gamma   90.00
#
_symmetry.space_group_name_H-M   'P 1'
#
loop_
_entity.id
_entity.type
_entity.pdbx_description
1 polymer ?
#
loop_
_entity_poly.entity_id
_entity_poly.type
_entity_poly.pdbx_seq_one_letter_code
_entity_poly.pdbx_strand_id
1 'polypeptide(L)'
;VEPLSWTDHSLLRLDFLTATRNRRESEPLRWFRPRHLMEPERFQEELGEIPETLAHGSSGELVAAWERAAADALDRVVPLRPLIRCRSQCAPWFSEELREMKCRKCRLE
;
A
#
# COMPACT_ATOMS: atom_id res chain seq x y z
N VAL A 1 -17.61 -2.23 22.29
CA VAL A 1 -16.29 -2.46 21.70
C VAL A 1 -16.12 -3.96 21.63
N GLU A 2 -16.43 -4.56 20.49
CA GLU A 2 -16.33 -6.02 20.32
C GLU A 2 -14.90 -6.36 19.86
N PRO A 3 -14.24 -7.34 20.52
CA PRO A 3 -12.92 -7.81 20.08
C PRO A 3 -13.06 -8.60 18.78
N LEU A 4 -12.15 -8.35 17.84
CA LEU A 4 -12.09 -9.13 16.60
C LEU A 4 -11.46 -10.49 16.92
N SER A 5 -12.11 -11.59 16.52
CA SER A 5 -11.67 -12.96 16.87
C SER A 5 -10.30 -13.37 16.34
N TRP A 6 -9.75 -12.59 15.40
CA TRP A 6 -8.48 -12.86 14.72
C TRP A 6 -7.40 -11.82 15.03
N THR A 7 -7.66 -10.86 15.92
CA THR A 7 -6.66 -9.87 16.38
C THR A 7 -6.78 -9.59 17.87
N ASP A 8 -5.69 -9.21 18.50
CA ASP A 8 -5.65 -8.61 19.84
C ASP A 8 -6.23 -7.17 19.90
N HIS A 9 -6.73 -6.65 18.78
CA HIS A 9 -7.33 -5.32 18.67
C HIS A 9 -8.86 -5.37 18.72
N SER A 10 -9.47 -4.30 19.25
CA SER A 10 -10.92 -4.16 19.29
C SER A 10 -11.42 -3.09 18.33
N LEU A 11 -12.55 -3.34 17.65
CA LEU A 11 -13.13 -2.39 16.72
C LEU A 11 -13.86 -1.28 17.48
N LEU A 12 -13.42 -0.02 17.29
CA LEU A 12 -14.15 1.16 17.74
C LEU A 12 -14.99 1.69 16.57
N ARG A 13 -16.30 1.54 16.66
CA ARG A 13 -17.25 2.13 15.71
C ARG A 13 -17.82 3.41 16.31
N LEU A 14 -17.59 4.52 15.64
CA LEU A 14 -18.15 5.82 16.00
C LEU A 14 -19.27 6.15 15.02
N ASP A 15 -20.51 6.19 15.51
CA ASP A 15 -21.65 6.65 14.73
C ASP A 15 -21.76 8.17 14.89
N PHE A 16 -21.23 8.91 13.92
CA PHE A 16 -21.43 10.35 13.85
C PHE A 16 -22.83 10.62 13.30
N LEU A 17 -23.77 11.03 14.17
CA LEU A 17 -25.10 11.53 13.78
C LEU A 17 -25.05 12.88 13.03
N THR A 18 -23.91 13.23 12.43
CA THR A 18 -23.76 14.43 11.64
C THR A 18 -24.45 14.23 10.31
N ALA A 19 -25.53 14.99 10.08
CA ALA A 19 -26.18 15.15 8.80
C ALA A 19 -25.15 15.16 7.67
N THR A 20 -25.38 14.31 6.67
CA THR A 20 -24.60 14.25 5.43
C THR A 20 -24.56 15.64 4.81
N ARG A 21 -23.54 16.44 5.16
CA ARG A 21 -23.28 17.67 4.44
C ARG A 21 -22.69 17.21 3.12
N ASN A 22 -23.56 17.15 2.12
CA ASN A 22 -23.21 17.14 0.70
C ASN A 22 -22.27 18.33 0.46
N ARG A 23 -20.97 18.11 0.70
CA ARG A 23 -19.91 19.08 0.45
C ARG A 23 -19.64 19.03 -1.05
N ARG A 24 -20.50 19.70 -1.81
CA ARG A 24 -20.05 20.36 -3.04
C ARG A 24 -19.00 21.38 -2.59
N GLU A 25 -17.90 21.46 -3.35
CA GLU A 25 -16.81 22.44 -3.20
C GLU A 25 -15.75 22.13 -2.13
N SER A 26 -14.78 21.29 -2.51
CA SER A 26 -13.33 21.49 -2.28
C SER A 26 -12.58 20.22 -2.67
N GLU A 27 -12.23 20.10 -3.97
CA GLU A 27 -11.58 18.95 -4.62
C GLU A 27 -12.28 17.58 -4.37
N PRO A 28 -12.27 16.63 -5.33
CA PRO A 28 -12.65 15.27 -4.99
C PRO A 28 -11.67 14.79 -3.90
N LEU A 29 -12.20 14.45 -2.71
CA LEU A 29 -11.47 13.65 -1.74
C LEU A 29 -10.87 12.48 -2.51
N ARG A 30 -9.54 12.50 -2.70
CA ARG A 30 -8.79 11.40 -3.30
C ARG A 30 -8.82 10.26 -2.29
N TRP A 31 -9.94 9.56 -2.24
CA TRP A 31 -10.03 8.27 -1.60
C TRP A 31 -9.06 7.36 -2.36
N PHE A 32 -7.86 7.18 -1.81
CA PHE A 32 -6.94 6.13 -2.23
C PHE A 32 -7.58 4.80 -1.86
N ARG A 33 -8.48 4.32 -2.72
CA ARG A 33 -8.90 2.93 -2.66
C ARG A 33 -7.74 2.12 -3.21
N PRO A 34 -7.22 1.11 -2.48
CA PRO A 34 -6.26 0.16 -3.03
C PRO A 34 -6.85 -0.73 -4.13
N ARG A 35 -8.00 -0.36 -4.73
CA ARG A 35 -8.62 -1.09 -5.84
C ARG A 35 -7.75 -1.08 -7.09
N HIS A 36 -6.80 -0.15 -7.18
CA HIS A 36 -5.86 0.00 -8.30
C HIS A 36 -4.42 -0.29 -7.86
N LEU A 37 -4.21 -0.95 -6.71
CA LEU A 37 -2.85 -1.24 -6.24
C LEU A 37 -2.09 -2.14 -7.24
N MET A 38 -2.83 -2.96 -7.99
CA MET A 38 -2.40 -3.57 -9.25
C MET A 38 -3.63 -3.63 -10.18
N GLU A 39 -3.60 -2.96 -11.33
CA GLU A 39 -4.59 -3.18 -12.40
C GLU A 39 -4.18 -4.47 -13.14
N PRO A 40 -4.94 -5.57 -13.02
CA PRO A 40 -4.48 -6.88 -13.50
C PRO A 40 -4.32 -6.91 -15.02
N GLU A 41 -5.18 -6.21 -15.77
CA GLU A 41 -5.08 -6.08 -17.22
C GLU A 41 -3.79 -5.34 -17.61
N ARG A 42 -3.49 -4.23 -16.91
CA ARG A 42 -2.27 -3.45 -17.14
C ARG A 42 -1.00 -4.22 -16.74
N PHE A 43 -1.07 -5.03 -15.68
CA PHE A 43 0.02 -5.92 -15.31
C PHE A 43 0.27 -6.99 -16.37
N GLN A 44 -0.79 -7.53 -16.95
CA GLN A 44 -0.66 -8.51 -18.03
C GLN A 44 -0.08 -7.88 -19.30
N GLU A 45 -0.47 -6.65 -19.64
CA GLU A 45 0.12 -5.89 -20.75
C GLU A 45 1.62 -5.62 -20.53
N GLU A 46 2.03 -5.21 -19.32
CA GLU A 46 3.42 -4.91 -18.99
C GLU A 46 4.30 -6.16 -18.82
N LEU A 47 3.73 -7.27 -18.34
CA LEU A 47 4.42 -8.56 -18.26
C LEU A 47 4.73 -9.10 -19.67
N GLY A 48 3.85 -8.82 -20.63
CA GLY A 48 3.99 -9.25 -22.02
C GLY A 48 3.91 -10.76 -22.20
N GLU A 49 4.28 -11.23 -23.39
CA GLU A 49 4.37 -12.66 -23.69
C GLU A 49 5.74 -13.22 -23.25
N ILE A 50 5.72 -14.38 -22.60
CA ILE A 50 6.94 -15.08 -22.23
C ILE A 50 7.62 -15.56 -23.52
N PRO A 51 8.88 -15.19 -23.79
CA PRO A 51 9.55 -15.57 -25.04
C PRO A 51 9.61 -17.08 -25.23
N GLU A 52 9.12 -17.58 -26.37
CA GLU A 52 9.20 -19.00 -26.76
C GLU A 52 10.63 -19.53 -26.79
N THR A 53 11.61 -18.65 -26.93
CA THR A 53 13.04 -18.97 -26.85
C THR A 53 13.44 -19.61 -25.51
N LEU A 54 12.65 -19.40 -24.45
CA LEU A 54 12.86 -19.99 -23.14
C LEU A 54 12.28 -21.41 -23.02
N ALA A 55 11.42 -21.83 -23.96
CA ALA A 55 10.77 -23.16 -23.94
C ALA A 55 11.75 -24.33 -24.09
N HIS A 56 13.01 -24.05 -24.48
CA HIS A 56 14.08 -25.04 -24.62
C HIS A 56 15.17 -24.90 -23.55
N GLY A 57 15.01 -23.98 -22.60
CA GLY A 57 15.92 -23.79 -21.47
C GLY A 57 15.64 -24.73 -20.30
N SER A 58 16.55 -24.75 -19.33
CA SER A 58 16.34 -25.44 -18.06
C SER A 58 15.24 -24.75 -17.23
N SER A 59 14.63 -25.47 -16.29
CA SER A 59 13.61 -24.90 -15.40
C SER A 59 14.12 -23.70 -14.58
N GLY A 60 15.40 -23.70 -14.21
CA GLY A 60 16.03 -22.58 -13.50
C GLY A 60 16.14 -21.32 -14.34
N GLU A 61 16.46 -21.47 -15.63
CA GLU A 61 16.54 -20.34 -16.58
C GLU A 61 15.15 -19.75 -16.86
N LEU A 62 14.13 -20.61 -16.95
CA LEU A 62 12.74 -20.19 -17.07
C LEU A 62 12.27 -19.37 -15.86
N VAL A 63 12.53 -19.85 -14.64
CA VAL A 63 12.15 -19.15 -13.41
C VAL A 63 12.86 -17.82 -13.30
N ALA A 64 14.18 -17.76 -13.54
CA ALA A 64 14.94 -16.53 -13.45
C ALA A 64 14.51 -15.48 -14.48
N ALA A 65 14.15 -15.90 -15.70
CA ALA A 65 13.63 -15.01 -16.72
C ALA A 65 12.24 -14.47 -16.34
N TRP A 66 11.36 -15.34 -15.80
CA TRP A 66 10.04 -14.94 -15.35
C TRP A 66 10.10 -13.99 -14.15
N GLU A 67 10.94 -14.26 -13.16
CA GLU A 67 11.14 -13.39 -12.00
C GLU A 67 11.61 -12.00 -12.42
N ARG A 68 12.53 -11.91 -13.39
CA ARG A 68 13.00 -10.63 -13.94
C ARG A 68 11.88 -9.88 -14.65
N ALA A 69 11.15 -10.53 -15.54
CA ALA A 69 10.04 -9.91 -16.27
C ALA A 69 8.91 -9.45 -15.33
N ALA A 70 8.57 -10.27 -14.33
CA ALA A 70 7.59 -9.93 -13.32
C ALA A 70 8.03 -8.73 -12.48
N ALA A 71 9.30 -8.68 -12.04
CA ALA A 71 9.83 -7.53 -11.31
C ALA A 71 9.77 -6.24 -12.13
N ASP A 72 10.18 -6.28 -13.40
CA ASP A 72 10.13 -5.13 -14.31
C ASP A 72 8.69 -4.64 -14.55
N ALA A 73 7.74 -5.56 -14.71
CA ALA A 73 6.32 -5.23 -14.86
C ALA A 73 5.73 -4.62 -13.58
N LEU A 74 6.10 -5.17 -12.42
CA LEU A 74 5.71 -4.61 -11.11
C LEU A 74 6.21 -3.19 -10.95
N ASP A 75 7.47 -2.89 -11.28
CA ASP A 75 8.03 -1.55 -11.17
C ASP A 75 7.30 -0.49 -12.02
N ARG A 76 6.67 -0.91 -13.13
CA ARG A 76 5.91 -0.02 -14.02
C ARG A 76 4.44 0.15 -13.62
N VAL A 77 3.83 -0.91 -13.08
CA VAL A 77 2.40 -0.92 -12.72
C VAL A 77 2.18 -0.41 -11.31
N VAL A 78 3.10 -0.71 -10.39
CA VAL A 78 3.03 -0.18 -9.03
C VAL A 78 3.16 1.34 -9.13
N PRO A 79 2.17 2.11 -8.65
CA PRO A 79 2.32 3.55 -8.59
C PRO A 79 3.58 3.83 -7.77
N LEU A 80 4.56 4.50 -8.40
CA LEU A 80 5.81 4.93 -7.76
C LEU A 80 5.41 5.45 -6.40
N ARG A 81 5.76 4.70 -5.35
CA ARG A 81 5.36 5.10 -4.00
C ARG A 81 5.85 6.54 -3.85
N PRO A 82 5.00 7.50 -3.47
CA PRO A 82 5.48 8.80 -3.07
C PRO A 82 6.14 8.66 -1.68
N LEU A 83 7.18 7.82 -1.59
CA LEU A 83 8.08 7.75 -0.44
C LEU A 83 9.16 8.83 -0.54
N ILE A 84 9.22 9.60 -1.63
CA ILE A 84 10.30 10.53 -1.90
C ILE A 84 9.73 11.86 -2.40
N ARG A 85 9.14 12.64 -1.49
CA ARG A 85 9.16 14.13 -1.55
C ARG A 85 8.47 14.84 -0.39
N CYS A 86 7.79 14.14 0.50
CA CYS A 86 7.62 14.70 1.84
C CYS A 86 8.90 14.41 2.61
N ARG A 87 9.82 15.39 2.67
CA ARG A 87 10.58 15.57 3.93
C ARG A 87 9.54 15.39 5.03
N SER A 88 9.76 14.47 5.95
CA SER A 88 8.86 14.15 7.05
C SER A 88 8.47 15.44 7.78
N GLN A 89 7.43 16.11 7.28
CA GLN A 89 6.64 16.97 8.12
C GLN A 89 6.05 15.96 9.10
N CYS A 90 6.51 16.01 10.35
CA CYS A 90 5.89 15.26 11.43
C CYS A 90 4.39 15.33 11.18
N ALA A 91 3.73 14.16 11.16
CA ALA A 91 2.29 14.14 11.02
C ALA A 91 1.74 15.15 12.04
N PRO A 92 0.79 16.04 11.68
CA PRO A 92 0.47 17.20 12.52
C PRO A 92 -0.05 16.84 13.92
N TRP A 93 -0.38 15.56 14.14
CA TRP A 93 -0.78 14.96 15.42
C TRP A 93 0.38 14.27 16.18
N PHE A 94 1.56 14.12 15.59
CA PHE A 94 2.74 13.48 16.16
C PHE A 94 3.58 14.51 16.92
N SER A 95 3.21 14.75 18.17
CA SER A 95 3.90 15.69 19.06
C SER A 95 5.21 15.13 19.62
N GLU A 96 6.06 16.04 20.10
CA GLU A 96 7.30 15.73 20.84
C GLU A 96 7.02 14.79 22.04
N GLU A 97 5.92 15.05 22.77
CA GLU A 97 5.50 14.27 23.94
C GLU A 97 5.15 12.82 23.58
N LEU A 98 4.41 12.59 22.48
CA LEU A 98 4.11 11.24 22.00
C LEU A 98 5.39 10.50 21.57
N ARG A 99 6.36 11.21 20.99
CA ARG A 99 7.66 10.64 20.63
C ARG A 99 8.41 10.17 21.87
N GLU A 100 8.47 11.00 22.91
CA GLU A 100 9.12 10.63 24.17
C GLU A 100 8.42 9.49 24.90
N MET A 101 7.08 9.46 24.89
CA MET A 101 6.32 8.36 25.48
C MET A 101 6.64 7.04 24.78
N LYS A 102 6.71 7.03 23.44
CA LYS A 102 7.13 5.83 22.69
C LYS A 102 8.56 5.42 23.01
N CYS A 103 9.51 6.36 23.05
CA CYS A 103 10.90 6.07 23.41
C CYS A 103 11.08 5.57 24.84
N ARG A 104 10.20 5.97 25.77
CA ARG A 104 10.16 5.44 27.14
C ARG A 104 9.59 4.02 27.16
N LYS A 105 8.50 3.77 26.45
CA LYS A 105 7.90 2.44 26.33
C LYS A 105 8.87 1.42 25.73
N CYS A 106 9.54 1.75 24.63
CA CYS A 106 10.51 0.85 23.98
C CYS A 106 11.80 0.61 24.79
N ARG A 107 12.05 1.37 25.88
CA ARG A 107 13.17 1.12 26.80
C ARG A 107 12.77 0.27 28.01
N LEU A 108 11.47 0.07 28.22
CA LEU A 108 10.91 -0.73 29.30
C LEU A 108 10.51 -2.15 28.82
N GLU A 109 10.60 -2.41 27.51
CA GLU A 109 10.50 -3.71 26.85
C GLU A 109 11.91 -4.28 26.61
#